data_AF-A0A9D8M3A9-F1
#
_entry.id   AF-A0A9D8M3A9-F1
#
_cell.length_a   1.000
_cell.length_b   1.000
_cell.length_c   1.000
_cell.angle_alpha   90.00
_cell.angle_beta   90.00
_cell.angle_gamma   90.00
#
_symmetry.space_group_name_H-M   'P 1'
#
loop_
_entity.id
_entity.type
_entity.pdbx_description
1 polymer ?
#
loop_
_entity_poly.entity_id
_entity_poly.type
_entity_poly.pdbx_seq_one_letter_code
_entity_poly.pdbx_strand_id
1 'polypeptide(L)' 'MTYETLREAVRGPVVLPGDEAYDAERSGFQLDDPHRPAVIVGATGAADVQTAVAFAGRGGLP' A
#
# COMPACT_ATOMS: atom_id res chain seq x y z
N MET A 1 10.58 -10.15 -0.58
CA MET A 1 10.72 -8.91 0.20
C MET A 1 9.44 -8.79 1.02
N THR A 2 9.52 -8.56 2.34
CA THR A 2 8.33 -8.62 3.23
C THR A 2 7.67 -7.25 3.34
N TYR A 3 6.43 -7.18 3.85
CA TYR A 3 5.75 -5.91 4.12
C TYR A 3 6.44 -5.09 5.21
N GLU A 4 7.16 -5.72 6.14
CA GLU A 4 8.00 -5.00 7.11
C GLU A 4 9.15 -4.27 6.42
N THR A 5 9.83 -4.91 5.47
CA THR A 5 10.86 -4.23 4.67
C THR A 5 10.27 -3.05 3.88
N LEU A 6 9.02 -3.18 3.41
CA LEU A 6 8.35 -2.07 2.74
C LEU A 6 8.09 -0.91 3.70
N ARG A 7 7.59 -1.19 4.92
CA ARG A 7 7.38 -0.19 5.99
C ARG A 7 8.64 0.60 6.33
N GLU A 8 9.78 -0.07 6.38
CA GLU A 8 11.07 0.57 6.67
C GLU A 8 11.61 1.40 5.49
N ALA A 9 11.23 1.04 4.25
CA ALA A 9 11.79 1.63 3.04
C ALA A 9 11.01 2.85 2.50
N VAL A 10 9.78 3.07 2.97
CA VAL A 10 8.97 4.26 2.61
C VAL A 10 8.84 5.21 3.81
N ARG A 11 8.64 6.49 3.53
CA ARG A 11 8.38 7.51 4.55
C ARG A 11 6.91 7.56 4.96
N GLY A 12 6.01 7.30 4.00
CA GLY A 12 4.58 7.27 4.22
C GLY A 12 4.08 6.00 4.93
N PRO A 13 2.81 5.98 5.38
CA PRO A 13 2.23 4.80 6.00
C PRO A 13 2.12 3.63 5.03
N VAL A 14 2.25 2.41 5.58
CA VAL A 14 1.98 1.15 4.87
C VAL A 14 0.93 0.38 5.67
N VAL A 15 -0.24 0.24 5.06
CA VAL A 15 -1.44 -0.32 5.69
C VAL A 15 -1.74 -1.69 5.07
N LEU A 16 -2.01 -2.67 5.92
CA LEU A 16 -2.23 -4.07 5.55
C LEU A 16 -3.65 -4.52 5.90
N PRO A 17 -4.17 -5.57 5.22
CA PRO A 17 -5.41 -6.20 5.64
C PRO A 17 -5.38 -6.59 7.12
N GLY A 18 -6.37 -6.12 7.89
CA GLY A 18 -6.46 -6.32 9.34
C GLY A 18 -5.98 -5.14 10.18
N ASP A 19 -5.27 -4.18 9.61
CA ASP A 19 -4.99 -2.91 10.29
C ASP A 19 -6.28 -2.09 10.45
N GLU A 20 -6.43 -1.37 11.57
CA GLU A 20 -7.60 -0.53 11.86
C GLU A 20 -7.89 0.49 10.74
N ALA A 21 -6.84 1.04 10.13
CA ALA A 21 -6.94 2.01 9.05
C ALA A 21 -7.33 1.39 7.69
N TYR A 22 -7.24 0.06 7.50
CA TYR A 22 -7.31 -0.58 6.18
C TYR A 22 -8.62 -0.28 5.44
N ASP A 23 -9.76 -0.39 6.13
CA ASP A 23 -11.07 -0.18 5.52
C ASP A 23 -11.31 1.27 5.15
N ALA A 24 -10.81 2.21 5.96
CA ALA A 24 -10.88 3.63 5.65
C ALA A 24 -9.99 3.99 4.46
N GLU A 25 -8.73 3.54 4.48
CA GLU A 25 -7.73 3.88 3.46
C GLU A 25 -8.03 3.27 2.08
N ARG A 26 -8.59 2.05 2.03
CA ARG A 26 -8.97 1.42 0.75
C ARG A 26 -10.24 2.02 0.14
N SER A 27 -10.99 2.83 0.91
CA SER A 27 -12.26 3.38 0.47
C SER A 27 -12.01 4.66 -0.33
N GLY A 28 -12.21 4.57 -1.65
CA GLY A 28 -12.22 5.73 -2.54
C GLY A 28 -13.59 6.42 -2.54
N PHE A 29 -13.81 7.28 -3.55
CA PHE A 29 -15.12 7.93 -3.75
C PHE A 29 -16.22 6.93 -4.16
N GLN A 30 -15.85 5.95 -5.00
CA GLN A 30 -16.77 4.90 -5.41
C GLN A 30 -16.86 3.83 -4.31
N LEU A 31 -18.07 3.59 -3.82
CA LEU A 31 -18.33 2.65 -2.72
C LEU A 31 -18.83 1.27 -3.18
N ASP A 32 -19.29 1.15 -4.42
CA ASP A 32 -19.72 -0.13 -5.02
C ASP A 32 -18.51 -0.99 -5.38
N ASP A 33 -18.55 -2.31 -5.13
CA ASP A 33 -17.43 -3.25 -5.37
C ASP A 33 -16.06 -2.77 -4.85
N PRO A 34 -15.85 -2.78 -3.52
CA PRO A 34 -14.63 -2.27 -2.94
C PRO A 34 -13.40 -3.14 -3.26
N HIS A 35 -12.31 -2.48 -3.68
CA HIS A 35 -11.01 -3.13 -3.84
C HIS A 35 -10.51 -3.82 -2.55
N ARG A 36 -9.71 -4.87 -2.73
CA ARG A 36 -9.07 -5.66 -1.66
C ARG A 36 -7.55 -5.74 -1.90
N PRO A 37 -6.83 -4.59 -1.88
CA PRO A 37 -5.39 -4.59 -2.11
C PRO A 37 -4.67 -5.37 -1.01
N ALA A 38 -3.59 -6.07 -1.37
CA ALA A 38 -2.74 -6.79 -0.40
C ALA A 38 -1.96 -5.84 0.52
N VAL A 39 -1.76 -4.59 0.08
CA VAL A 39 -1.06 -3.52 0.81
C VAL A 39 -1.47 -2.16 0.22
N ILE A 40 -1.52 -1.13 1.06
CA ILE A 40 -1.76 0.27 0.67
C ILE A 40 -0.56 1.08 1.13
N VAL A 41 0.00 1.92 0.24
CA VAL A 41 1.10 2.83 0.56
C VAL A 41 0.62 4.27 0.42
N GLY A 42 0.53 4.98 1.53
CA GLY A 42 0.23 6.41 1.55
C GLY A 42 1.46 7.23 1.17
N ALA A 43 1.85 7.22 -0.10
CA ALA A 43 3.08 7.86 -0.55
C ALA A 43 3.12 9.36 -0.24
N THR A 44 4.19 9.82 0.39
CA THR A 44 4.41 11.23 0.76
C THR A 44 5.27 11.99 -0.25
N GLY A 45 5.84 11.27 -1.23
CA GLY A 45 6.65 11.84 -2.29
C GLY A 45 7.12 10.78 -3.29
N ALA A 46 7.88 11.22 -4.29
CA ALA A 46 8.29 10.38 -5.41
C ALA A 46 9.13 9.17 -5.00
N ALA A 47 9.96 9.30 -3.95
CA ALA A 47 10.76 8.19 -3.44
C ALA A 47 9.88 7.03 -2.92
N ASP A 48 8.78 7.34 -2.22
CA ASP A 48 7.84 6.32 -1.72
C ASP A 48 7.18 5.58 -2.90
N VAL A 49 6.80 6.31 -3.94
CA VAL A 49 6.21 5.74 -5.16
C VAL A 49 7.20 4.80 -5.85
N GLN A 50 8.45 5.23 -6.05
CA GLN A 50 9.49 4.39 -6.67
C GLN A 50 9.71 3.09 -5.90
N THR A 51 9.80 3.18 -4.57
CA THR A 51 9.95 2.01 -3.69
C THR A 51 8.74 1.08 -3.78
N ALA A 52 7.51 1.62 -3.74
CA ALA A 52 6.29 0.83 -3.82
C ALA A 52 6.15 0.10 -5.17
N VAL A 53 6.45 0.78 -6.28
CA VAL A 53 6.42 0.18 -7.62
C VAL A 53 7.48 -0.93 -7.76
N ALA A 54 8.70 -0.69 -7.27
CA ALA A 54 9.75 -1.69 -7.29
C ALA A 54 9.40 -2.92 -6.43
N PHE A 55 8.74 -2.70 -5.28
CA PHE A 55 8.23 -3.77 -4.43
C PHE A 55 7.14 -4.58 -5.14
N ALA A 56 6.14 -3.90 -5.74
CA ALA A 56 5.05 -4.53 -6.48
C ALA A 56 5.57 -5.38 -7.66
N GLY A 57 6.49 -4.83 -8.45
CA GLY A 57 7.09 -5.54 -9.59
C GLY A 57 7.85 -6.80 -9.20
N ARG A 58 8.52 -6.81 -8.03
CA ARG A 58 9.18 -8.01 -7.50
C ARG A 58 8.19 -9.02 -6.92
N GLY A 59 7.07 -8.54 -6.40
CA GLY A 59 6.01 -9.37 -5.78
C GLY A 59 4.95 -9.88 -6.75
N GLY A 60 4.96 -9.43 -8.01
CA GLY A 60 3.90 -9.75 -8.98
C GLY A 60 2.55 -9.16 -8.58
N LEU A 61 2.55 -8.03 -7.86
CA LEU A 61 1.32 -7.33 -7.50
C LEU A 61 0.82 -6.53 -8.71
N PRO A 62 -0.51 -6.52 -8.97
CA PRO A 62 -1.10 -5.84 -10.11
C PRO A 62 -1.03 -4.31 -10.01
#